data_AF-A0A1B7UCG0-F1
#
_entry.id   AF-A0A1B7UCG0-F1
#
_cell.length_a   1.000
_cell.length_b   1.000
_cell.length_c   1.000
_cell.angle_alpha   90.00
_cell.angle_beta   90.00
_cell.angle_gamma   90.00
#
_symmetry.space_group_name_H-M   'P 1'
#
loop_
_entity.id
_entity.type
_entity.pdbx_description
1 polymer ?
#
loop_
_entity_poly.entity_id
_entity_poly.type
_entity_poly.pdbx_seq_one_letter_code
_entity_poly.pdbx_strand_id
1 'polypeptide(L)' 'MNPSAFDSLRECRRHLTSARESALSAESNLDAGARRARAHELGEKLADCIAYTERLAFIVEGDLHSTETGK' A
#
# COMPACT_ATOMS: atom_id res chain seq x y z
N MET A 1 5.27 22.68 -5.26
CA MET A 1 4.04 22.38 -4.49
C MET A 1 4.30 21.12 -3.72
N ASN A 2 4.04 21.11 -2.41
CA ASN A 2 4.02 19.86 -1.66
C ASN A 2 2.79 19.05 -2.11
N PRO A 3 2.93 17.75 -2.41
CA PRO A 3 1.79 16.92 -2.75
C PRO A 3 0.77 16.95 -1.62
N SER A 4 -0.53 16.88 -1.94
CA SER A 4 -1.56 16.76 -0.92
C SER A 4 -1.33 15.47 -0.11
N ALA A 5 -1.82 15.43 1.13
CA ALA A 5 -1.75 14.21 1.94
C ALA A 5 -2.41 13.03 1.19
N PHE A 6 -3.49 13.28 0.46
CA PHE A 6 -4.18 12.30 -0.37
C PHE A 6 -3.30 11.79 -1.54
N ASP A 7 -2.64 12.69 -2.28
CA ASP A 7 -1.74 12.31 -3.36
C ASP A 7 -0.56 11.47 -2.85
N SER A 8 -0.04 11.83 -1.67
CA SER A 8 1.05 11.10 -1.01
C SER A 8 0.62 9.68 -0.63
N LEU A 9 -0.62 9.48 -0.17
CA LEU A 9 -1.19 8.17 0.14
C LEU A 9 -1.46 7.33 -1.12
N ARG A 10 -1.94 7.95 -2.20
CA ARG A 10 -2.10 7.28 -3.50
C ARG A 10 -0.76 6.77 -4.03
N GLU A 11 0.27 7.60 -3.91
CA GLU A 11 1.63 7.25 -4.33
C GLU A 11 2.23 6.16 -3.44
N CYS A 12 2.03 6.24 -2.13
CA CYS A 12 2.42 5.19 -1.19
C CYS A 12 1.78 3.84 -1.56
N ARG A 13 0.47 3.84 -1.85
CA ARG A 13 -0.25 2.63 -2.28
C ARG A 13 0.35 2.05 -3.57
N ARG A 14 0.67 2.89 -4.55
CA ARG A 14 1.32 2.44 -5.80
C ARG A 14 2.63 1.73 -5.52
N HIS A 15 3.49 2.32 -4.68
CA HIS A 15 4.75 1.71 -4.28
C HIS A 15 4.57 0.39 -3.55
N LEU A 16 3.61 0.30 -2.62
CA LEU A 16 3.31 -0.93 -1.89
C LEU A 16 2.80 -2.04 -2.82
N THR A 17 1.95 -1.70 -3.80
CA THR A 17 1.50 -2.65 -4.82
C THR A 17 2.66 -3.19 -5.64
N SER A 18 3.54 -2.33 -6.17
CA SER A 18 4.71 -2.77 -6.93
C SER A 18 5.69 -3.60 -6.07
N ALA A 19 5.85 -3.26 -4.80
CA ALA A 19 6.66 -4.05 -3.87
C ALA A 19 6.04 -5.44 -3.64
N ARG A 20 4.70 -5.53 -3.54
CA ARG A 20 3.99 -6.80 -3.36
C ARG A 20 4.12 -7.69 -4.59
N GLU A 21 3.95 -7.12 -5.79
CA GLU A 21 4.20 -7.83 -7.05
C GLU A 21 5.62 -8.40 -7.11
N SER A 22 6.61 -7.61 -6.67
CA SER A 22 8.00 -8.05 -6.59
C SER A 22 8.19 -9.20 -5.58
N ALA A 23 7.51 -9.15 -4.42
CA ALA A 23 7.56 -10.22 -3.42
C ALA A 23 6.94 -11.53 -3.94
N LEU A 24 5.79 -11.47 -4.62
CA LEU A 24 5.13 -12.62 -5.22
C LEU A 24 5.95 -13.21 -6.38
N SER A 25 6.59 -12.35 -7.18
CA SER A 25 7.54 -12.77 -8.20
C SER A 25 8.74 -13.49 -7.57
N ALA A 26 9.32 -12.94 -6.49
CA ALA A 26 10.39 -13.60 -5.76
C ALA A 26 9.96 -14.96 -5.19
N GLU A 27 8.77 -15.05 -4.59
CA GLU A 27 8.20 -16.31 -4.09
C GLU A 27 8.11 -17.37 -5.21
N SER A 28 7.68 -16.96 -6.40
CA SER A 28 7.52 -17.85 -7.56
C SER A 28 8.86 -18.33 -8.14
N ASN A 29 9.93 -17.56 -7.96
CA ASN A 29 11.26 -17.84 -8.51
C ASN A 29 12.25 -18.46 -7.50
N LEU A 30 11.86 -18.58 -6.22
CA LEU A 30 12.70 -19.16 -5.17
C LEU A 30 12.37 -20.64 -4.96
N ASP A 31 13.42 -21.45 -4.79
CA ASP A 31 13.28 -22.85 -4.38
C ASP A 31 12.53 -22.97 -3.04
N ALA A 32 11.89 -24.12 -2.85
CA ALA A 32 11.18 -24.43 -1.62
C ALA A 32 12.08 -24.27 -0.39
N GLY A 33 11.56 -23.64 0.65
CA GLY A 33 12.25 -23.45 1.92
C GLY A 33 12.11 -22.04 2.47
N ALA A 34 13.01 -21.70 3.39
CA ALA A 34 12.90 -20.48 4.19
C ALA A 34 12.84 -19.19 3.35
N ARG A 35 13.61 -19.09 2.25
CA ARG A 35 13.63 -17.88 1.41
C ARG A 35 12.28 -17.64 0.76
N ARG A 36 11.68 -18.68 0.17
CA ARG A 36 10.33 -18.62 -0.41
C ARG A 36 9.28 -18.27 0.64
N ALA A 37 9.34 -18.91 1.81
CA ALA A 37 8.42 -18.60 2.91
C ALA A 37 8.49 -17.13 3.35
N ARG A 38 9.70 -16.55 3.42
CA ARG A 38 9.87 -15.11 3.73
C ARG A 38 9.38 -14.19 2.62
N ALA A 39 9.51 -14.58 1.35
CA ALA A 39 8.93 -13.82 0.24
C ALA A 39 7.39 -13.82 0.32
N HIS A 40 6.78 -14.96 0.65
CA HIS A 40 5.35 -15.08 0.90
C HIS A 40 4.91 -14.19 2.08
N GLU A 41 5.56 -14.30 3.24
CA GLU A 41 5.27 -13.47 4.41
C GLU A 41 5.39 -11.96 4.13
N LEU A 42 6.36 -11.56 3.29
CA LEU A 42 6.51 -10.18 2.85
C LEU A 42 5.30 -9.74 2.01
N GLY A 43 4.83 -10.59 1.09
CA GLY A 43 3.66 -10.34 0.26
C GLY A 43 2.38 -10.11 1.08
N GLU A 44 2.19 -10.89 2.15
CA GLU A 44 1.06 -10.75 3.07
C GLU A 44 1.14 -9.45 3.88
N LYS A 45 2.31 -9.13 4.46
CA LYS A 45 2.52 -7.86 5.18
C LYS A 45 2.29 -6.64 4.29
N LEU A 46 2.70 -6.72 3.01
CA LEU A 46 2.45 -5.64 2.05
C LEU A 46 0.96 -5.54 1.72
N ALA A 47 0.21 -6.64 1.67
CA ALA A 47 -1.24 -6.61 1.51
C ALA A 47 -1.93 -5.85 2.66
N ASP A 48 -1.51 -6.12 3.90
CA ASP A 48 -2.02 -5.40 5.08
C ASP A 48 -1.69 -3.90 5.01
N CYS A 49 -0.46 -3.55 4.62
CA CYS A 49 -0.05 -2.16 4.44
C CYS A 49 -0.86 -1.45 3.34
N ILE A 50 -1.17 -2.13 2.23
CA ILE A 50 -2.03 -1.59 1.16
C ILE A 50 -3.42 -1.29 1.73
N ALA A 51 -4.05 -2.25 2.40
CA ALA A 51 -5.37 -2.08 3.01
C ALA A 51 -5.39 -0.98 4.08
N TYR A 52 -4.30 -0.82 4.84
CA TYR A 52 -4.15 0.27 5.79
C TYR A 52 -4.04 1.64 5.08
N THR A 53 -3.25 1.71 4.02
CA THR A 53 -3.06 2.93 3.21
C THR A 53 -4.38 3.36 2.56
N GLU A 54 -5.16 2.43 2.04
CA GLU A 54 -6.47 2.70 1.44
C GLU A 54 -7.47 3.24 2.47
N ARG A 55 -7.51 2.67 3.68
CA ARG A 55 -8.36 3.18 4.77
C ARG A 55 -7.98 4.60 5.19
N LEU A 56 -6.68 4.89 5.28
CA LEU A 56 -6.22 6.23 5.61
C LEU A 56 -6.54 7.22 4.49
N ALA A 57 -6.38 6.82 3.22
CA ALA A 57 -6.75 7.66 2.07
C ALA A 57 -8.24 8.01 2.08
N PHE A 58 -9.11 7.06 2.42
CA PHE A 58 -10.54 7.30 2.54
C PHE A 58 -10.88 8.32 3.64
N ILE A 59 -10.20 8.26 4.79
CA ILE A 59 -10.38 9.24 5.88
C ILE A 59 -9.94 10.63 5.41
N VAL A 60 -8.73 10.74 4.85
CA VAL A 60 -8.18 12.01 4.36
C VAL A 60 -9.05 12.61 3.25
N GLU A 61 -9.58 11.79 2.35
CA GLU A 61 -10.53 12.23 1.34
C GLU A 61 -11.82 12.78 1.98
N GLY A 62 -12.38 12.09 2.97
CA GLY A 62 -13.55 12.56 3.72
C GLY A 62 -13.32 13.90 4.45
N ASP A 63 -12.15 14.09 5.04
CA ASP A 63 -11.77 15.34 5.70
C ASP A 63 -11.71 16.50 4.69
N LEU A 64 -11.11 16.29 3.52
CA LEU A 64 -11.03 17.29 2.45
C LEU A 64 -12.44 17.73 2.01
N HIS A 65 -13.34 16.77 1.72
CA HIS A 65 -14.71 17.07 1.32
C HIS A 65 -15.51 17.80 2.42
N SER A 66 -15.25 17.49 3.69
CA SER A 66 -15.88 18.18 4.82
C SER A 66 -15.40 19.62 4.97
N THR A 67 -14.14 19.89 4.65
CA THR A 67 -13.61 21.28 4.65
C THR A 67 -14.09 22.10 3.45
N GLU A 68 -14.31 21.48 2.28
CA GLU A 68 -14.81 22.17 1.07
C GLU A 68 -16.30 22.53 1.17
N THR A 69 -17.08 21.74 1.91
CA THR A 69 -18.53 21.95 2.08
C THR A 69 -18.90 22.80 3.30
N GLY A 70 -17.89 23.39 3.97
CA GLY A 70 -18.02 24.21 5.18
C GLY A 70 -19.15 25.22 5.14
N LYS A 71 -20.29 24.78 5.66
CA LYS A 71 -21.28 25.56 6.40
C LYS A 71 -20.78 25.82 7.81
#